data_AF-A0A0S7EWT1-F1
#
_entry.id   AF-A0A0S7EWT1-F1
#
_cell.length_a   1.000
_cell.length_b   1.000
_cell.length_c   1.000
_cell.angle_alpha   90.00
_cell.angle_beta   90.00
_cell.angle_gamma   90.00
#
_symmetry.space_group_name_H-M   'P 1'
#
loop_
_entity.id
_entity.type
_entity.pdbx_description
1 polymer ?
#
loop_
_entity_poly.entity_id
_entity_poly.type
_entity_poly.pdbx_seq_one_letter_code
_entity_poly.pdbx_strand_id
1 'polypeptide(L)'
;DMQAENIYNRLGEDLTKWQALLVQIRKARGTFDNAETRKDFGPVIIDYGKVQSKVNLKYDSWHKEVLSKFGQMLGQNMQDFHSQISKSRQDLEQHSVDTASTSDAVNFITYVQTLKRKIKQFEKNVEMFRNGQRLLEKQRFLN
;
A
#
# COMPACT_ATOMS: atom_id res chain seq x y z
N ASP A 1 21.29 14.61 -4.24
CA ASP A 1 19.85 14.32 -4.25
C ASP A 1 19.55 12.93 -3.69
N MET A 2 18.46 12.78 -2.93
CA MET A 2 17.93 11.45 -2.60
C MET A 2 17.38 10.83 -3.89
N GLN A 3 17.98 9.74 -4.36
CA GLN A 3 17.56 9.05 -5.58
C GLN A 3 16.26 8.24 -5.34
N ALA A 4 15.14 8.94 -5.18
CA ALA A 4 13.83 8.35 -4.94
C ALA A 4 13.43 7.33 -6.03
N GLU A 5 13.86 7.54 -7.28
CA GLU A 5 13.66 6.62 -8.40
C GLU A 5 14.27 5.24 -8.17
N ASN A 6 15.47 5.15 -7.60
CA ASN A 6 16.08 3.85 -7.30
C ASN A 6 15.32 3.09 -6.20
N ILE A 7 14.70 3.82 -5.28
CA ILE A 7 13.82 3.23 -4.26
C ILE A 7 12.55 2.71 -4.94
N TYR A 8 11.91 3.51 -5.79
CA TYR A 8 10.70 3.10 -6.51
C TYR A 8 10.93 1.87 -7.39
N ASN A 9 12.05 1.82 -8.12
CA ASN A 9 12.42 0.67 -8.95
C ASN A 9 12.62 -0.61 -8.11
N ARG A 10 13.15 -0.49 -6.89
CA ARG A 10 13.37 -1.62 -5.99
C ARG A 10 12.08 -2.10 -5.30
N LEU A 11 11.15 -1.19 -5.04
CA LEU A 11 9.84 -1.52 -4.47
C LEU A 11 8.94 -2.21 -5.50
N GLY A 12 8.99 -1.76 -6.76
CA GLY A 12 8.15 -2.28 -7.84
C GLY A 12 6.67 -2.13 -7.49
N GLU A 13 5.87 -3.16 -7.76
CA GLU A 13 4.42 -3.18 -7.50
C GLU A 13 4.05 -3.91 -6.18
N ASP A 14 5.05 -4.22 -5.34
CA ASP A 14 4.81 -4.98 -4.10
C ASP A 14 4.25 -4.07 -2.99
N LEU A 15 2.92 -4.07 -2.86
CA LEU A 15 2.18 -3.29 -1.86
C LEU A 15 2.69 -3.50 -0.42
N THR A 16 3.23 -4.68 -0.09
CA THR A 16 3.77 -4.97 1.24
C THR A 16 5.04 -4.16 1.51
N LYS A 17 5.92 -4.06 0.51
CA LYS A 17 7.14 -3.25 0.60
C LYS A 17 6.82 -1.76 0.69
N TRP A 18 5.82 -1.29 -0.06
CA TRP A 18 5.35 0.09 0.03
C TRP A 18 4.78 0.43 1.41
N GLN A 19 3.95 -0.46 1.99
CA GLN A 19 3.47 -0.30 3.37
C GLN A 19 4.63 -0.24 4.38
N ALA A 20 5.60 -1.15 4.26
CA ALA A 20 6.77 -1.17 5.13
C ALA A 20 7.59 0.13 5.02
N LEU A 21 7.79 0.65 3.81
CA LEU A 21 8.46 1.93 3.60
C LEU A 21 7.71 3.08 4.30
N LEU A 22 6.39 3.19 4.12
CA LEU A 22 5.59 4.25 4.76
C LEU A 22 5.65 4.20 6.30
N VAL A 23 5.76 3.01 6.89
CA VAL A 23 5.97 2.84 8.33
C VAL A 23 7.38 3.29 8.74
N GLN A 24 8.40 2.95 7.96
CA GLN A 24 9.79 3.36 8.22
C GLN A 24 9.97 4.88 8.11
N ILE A 25 9.37 5.50 7.08
CA ILE A 25 9.32 6.96 6.92
C ILE A 25 8.78 7.60 8.19
N ARG A 26 7.60 7.18 8.66
CA ARG A 26 7.01 7.72 9.89
C ARG A 26 7.93 7.58 11.11
N LYS A 27 8.62 6.44 11.27
CA LYS A 27 9.56 6.23 12.38
C LYS A 27 10.78 7.16 12.28
N ALA A 28 11.35 7.30 11.08
CA ALA A 28 12.51 8.16 10.85
C ALA A 28 12.21 9.63 11.15
N ARG A 29 11.01 10.12 10.79
CA ARG A 29 10.56 11.48 11.12
C ARG A 29 10.52 11.73 12.63
N GLY A 30 9.99 10.78 13.40
CA GLY A 30 9.97 10.88 14.86
C GLY A 30 11.37 10.99 15.49
N THR A 31 12.40 10.41 14.88
CA THR A 31 13.80 10.59 15.34
C THR A 31 14.35 11.96 14.95
N PHE A 32 14.00 12.47 13.77
CA PHE A 32 14.51 13.74 13.25
C PHE A 32 13.89 14.97 13.92
N ASP A 33 12.59 14.91 14.26
CA ASP A 33 11.88 16.00 14.96
C ASP A 33 12.34 16.15 16.42
N ASN A 34 12.90 15.09 17.02
CA ASN A 34 13.48 15.11 18.36
C ASN A 34 14.97 15.54 18.40
N ALA A 35 15.56 15.87 17.24
CA ALA A 35 16.94 16.33 17.18
C ALA A 35 17.05 17.78 17.67
N GLU A 36 18.07 18.06 18.48
CA GLU A 36 18.35 19.37 19.05
C GLU A 36 18.54 20.42 17.93
N THR A 37 17.71 21.46 17.92
CA THR A 37 17.69 22.48 16.85
C THR A 37 18.80 23.52 16.99
N ARG A 38 19.49 23.51 18.15
CA ARG A 38 20.52 24.45 18.52
C ARG A 38 21.58 23.74 19.33
N LYS A 39 22.85 23.97 19.01
CA LYS A 39 23.97 23.46 19.80
C LYS A 39 24.91 24.59 20.16
N ASP A 40 25.15 24.73 21.45
CA ASP A 40 26.00 25.77 22.01
C ASP A 40 27.43 25.22 22.16
N PHE A 41 28.39 25.92 21.57
CA PHE A 41 29.83 25.65 21.65
C PHE A 41 30.52 26.88 22.25
N GLY A 42 30.49 26.99 23.59
CA GLY A 42 31.01 28.17 24.27
C GLY A 42 30.27 29.44 23.81
N PRO A 43 30.96 30.50 23.34
CA PRO A 43 30.31 31.72 22.84
C PRO A 43 29.68 31.55 21.43
N VAL A 44 29.87 30.41 20.77
CA VAL A 44 29.35 30.15 19.41
C VAL A 44 28.05 29.35 19.51
N ILE A 45 26.99 29.88 18.90
CA ILE A 45 25.69 29.22 18.80
C ILE A 45 25.51 28.74 17.36
N ILE A 46 25.32 27.44 17.16
CA ILE A 46 24.97 26.88 15.84
C ILE A 46 23.46 26.62 15.83
N ASP A 47 22.74 27.38 14.99
CA ASP A 47 21.30 27.23 14.75
C ASP A 47 21.08 26.30 13.54
N TYR A 48 20.59 25.09 13.82
CA TYR A 48 20.24 24.10 12.81
C TYR A 48 18.81 24.27 12.29
N GLY A 49 18.00 25.16 12.87
CA GLY A 49 16.59 25.32 12.56
C GLY A 49 16.32 25.66 11.08
N LYS A 50 17.17 26.46 10.44
CA LYS A 50 17.06 26.76 9.00
C LYS A 50 17.38 25.56 8.11
N VAL A 51 18.38 24.75 8.49
CA VAL A 51 18.75 23.53 7.75
C VAL A 51 17.67 22.47 7.91
N GLN A 52 17.19 22.28 9.14
CA GLN A 52 16.09 21.37 9.47
C GLN A 52 14.81 21.73 8.73
N SER A 53 14.43 23.01 8.65
CA SER A 53 13.26 23.45 7.89
C SER A 53 13.34 23.06 6.41
N LYS A 54 14.49 23.25 5.78
CA LYS A 54 14.69 22.90 4.36
C LYS A 54 14.67 21.38 4.12
N VAL A 55 15.22 20.60 5.06
CA VAL A 55 15.19 19.13 5.03
C VAL A 55 13.76 18.62 5.23
N ASN A 56 13.03 19.18 6.20
CA ASN A 56 11.63 18.83 6.48
C ASN A 56 10.74 19.09 5.26
N LEU A 57 10.89 20.23 4.57
CA LEU A 57 10.13 20.52 3.35
C LEU A 57 10.38 19.49 2.23
N LYS A 58 11.63 19.09 2.01
CA LYS A 58 11.96 18.04 1.03
C LYS A 58 11.37 16.69 1.45
N TYR A 59 11.44 16.38 2.74
CA TYR A 59 10.89 15.15 3.29
C TYR A 59 9.37 15.08 3.15
N ASP A 60 8.66 16.16 3.50
CA ASP A 60 7.21 16.24 3.37
C ASP A 60 6.76 16.12 1.92
N SER A 61 7.47 16.79 1.00
CA SER A 61 7.19 16.66 -0.43
C SER A 61 7.38 15.22 -0.92
N TRP A 62 8.46 14.57 -0.51
CA TRP A 62 8.73 13.18 -0.87
C TRP A 62 7.73 12.22 -0.23
N HIS A 63 7.38 12.40 1.04
CA HIS A 63 6.40 11.58 1.75
C HIS A 63 5.02 11.70 1.10
N LYS A 64 4.58 12.91 0.74
CA LYS A 64 3.33 13.12 -0.02
C LYS A 64 3.34 12.38 -1.36
N GLU A 65 4.46 12.40 -2.09
CA GLU A 65 4.59 11.67 -3.36
C GLU A 65 4.47 10.15 -3.16
N VAL A 66 5.21 9.59 -2.19
CA VAL A 66 5.16 8.16 -1.85
C VAL A 66 3.76 7.75 -1.43
N LEU A 67 3.10 8.54 -0.59
CA LEU A 67 1.74 8.28 -0.12
C LEU A 67 0.74 8.28 -1.29
N SER A 68 0.89 9.22 -2.23
CA SER A 68 0.06 9.32 -3.44
C SER A 68 0.23 8.09 -4.34
N LYS A 69 1.48 7.69 -4.65
CA LYS A 69 1.77 6.49 -5.47
C LYS A 69 1.24 5.22 -4.82
N PHE A 70 1.45 5.05 -3.51
CA PHE A 70 0.90 3.93 -2.76
C PHE A 70 -0.64 3.91 -2.83
N GLY A 71 -1.28 5.05 -2.65
CA GLY A 71 -2.74 5.19 -2.77
C GLY A 71 -3.27 4.79 -4.15
N GLN A 72 -2.60 5.21 -5.22
CA GLN A 72 -2.97 4.84 -6.59
C GLN A 72 -2.83 3.33 -6.82
N MET A 73 -1.70 2.71 -6.47
CA MET A 73 -1.53 1.26 -6.63
C MET A 73 -2.51 0.46 -5.79
N LEU A 74 -2.76 0.88 -4.54
CA LEU A 74 -3.72 0.22 -3.66
C LEU A 74 -5.12 0.26 -4.29
N GLY A 75 -5.54 1.43 -4.78
CA GLY A 75 -6.82 1.60 -5.47
C GLY A 75 -6.93 0.73 -6.72
N GLN A 76 -5.90 0.69 -7.56
CA GLN A 76 -5.87 -0.14 -8.76
C GLN A 76 -6.00 -1.63 -8.42
N ASN A 77 -5.19 -2.12 -7.48
CA ASN A 77 -5.23 -3.52 -7.04
C ASN A 77 -6.61 -3.90 -6.47
N MET A 78 -7.26 -2.98 -5.74
CA MET A 78 -8.63 -3.20 -5.24
C MET A 78 -9.66 -3.28 -6.36
N GLN A 79 -9.55 -2.44 -7.40
CA GLN A 79 -10.43 -2.49 -8.57
C GLN A 79 -10.25 -3.78 -9.38
N ASP A 80 -9.01 -4.20 -9.60
CA ASP A 80 -8.70 -5.45 -10.31
C ASP A 80 -9.22 -6.66 -9.53
N PHE A 81 -9.04 -6.66 -8.22
CA PHE A 81 -9.55 -7.69 -7.32
C PHE A 81 -11.09 -7.74 -7.32
N HIS A 82 -11.76 -6.59 -7.25
CA HIS A 82 -13.21 -6.52 -7.35
C HIS A 82 -13.71 -7.09 -8.69
N SER A 83 -13.04 -6.74 -9.80
CA SER A 83 -13.38 -7.24 -11.12
C SER A 83 -13.21 -8.76 -11.22
N GLN A 84 -12.13 -9.30 -10.64
CA GLN A 84 -11.90 -10.74 -10.54
C GLN A 84 -13.01 -11.45 -9.76
N ILE A 85 -13.37 -10.94 -8.57
CA ILE A 85 -14.44 -11.54 -7.76
C ILE A 85 -15.79 -11.46 -8.48
N SER A 86 -16.11 -10.30 -9.07
CA SER A 86 -17.38 -10.12 -9.77
C SER A 86 -17.51 -11.07 -10.94
N LYS A 87 -16.43 -11.28 -11.71
CA LYS A 87 -16.40 -12.28 -12.78
C LYS A 87 -16.60 -13.70 -12.22
N SER A 88 -15.89 -14.07 -11.15
CA SER A 88 -16.07 -15.39 -10.53
C SER A 88 -17.47 -15.63 -10.01
N ARG A 89 -18.15 -14.59 -9.51
CA ARG A 89 -19.55 -14.65 -9.11
C ARG A 89 -20.46 -14.89 -10.32
N GLN A 90 -20.27 -14.13 -11.40
CA GLN A 90 -21.05 -14.26 -12.62
C GLN A 90 -20.90 -15.66 -13.25
N ASP A 91 -19.69 -16.20 -13.31
CA ASP A 91 -19.44 -17.55 -13.82
C ASP A 91 -20.16 -18.62 -12.98
N LEU A 92 -20.21 -18.45 -11.65
CA LEU A 92 -20.96 -19.34 -10.75
C LEU A 92 -22.47 -19.25 -10.98
N GLU A 93 -23.00 -18.02 -11.10
CA GLU A 93 -24.42 -17.78 -11.35
C GLU A 93 -24.84 -18.40 -12.70
N GLN A 94 -24.04 -18.22 -13.76
CA GLN A 94 -24.34 -18.74 -15.09
C GLN A 94 -24.36 -20.27 -15.14
N HIS A 95 -23.36 -20.95 -14.57
CA HIS A 95 -23.34 -22.42 -14.56
C HIS A 95 -24.43 -23.06 -13.69
N SER A 96 -24.97 -22.34 -12.69
CA SER A 96 -26.05 -22.84 -11.85
C SER A 96 -27.40 -22.95 -12.56
N VAL A 97 -27.58 -22.21 -13.67
CA VAL A 97 -28.84 -22.12 -14.43
C VAL A 97 -28.87 -23.10 -15.62
N ASP A 98 -27.71 -23.40 -16.23
CA ASP A 98 -27.62 -24.09 -17.53
C ASP A 98 -27.20 -25.58 -17.45
N THR A 99 -27.39 -26.28 -16.33
CA THR A 99 -26.88 -27.67 -16.19
C THR A 99 -27.69 -28.68 -17.01
N ALA A 100 -27.28 -28.92 -18.27
CA ALA A 100 -27.95 -29.83 -19.21
C ALA A 100 -27.24 -31.19 -19.39
N SER A 101 -25.95 -31.33 -19.01
CA SER A 101 -25.18 -32.57 -19.18
C SER A 101 -24.23 -32.90 -18.01
N THR A 102 -23.84 -34.18 -17.88
CA THR A 102 -22.85 -34.64 -16.88
C THR A 102 -21.49 -33.95 -17.04
N SER A 103 -21.10 -33.61 -18.29
CA SER A 103 -19.86 -32.87 -18.57
C SER A 103 -19.90 -31.46 -17.97
N ASP A 104 -21.03 -30.76 -18.10
CA ASP A 104 -21.22 -29.42 -17.53
C ASP A 104 -21.18 -29.47 -15.99
N ALA A 105 -21.78 -30.50 -15.39
CA ALA A 105 -21.72 -30.72 -13.95
C ALA A 105 -20.28 -30.93 -13.44
N VAL A 106 -19.46 -31.73 -14.15
CA VAL A 106 -18.05 -31.95 -13.78
C VAL A 106 -17.22 -30.68 -13.92
N ASN A 107 -17.43 -29.90 -14.98
CA ASN A 107 -16.77 -28.61 -15.19
C ASN A 107 -17.12 -27.62 -14.07
N PHE A 108 -18.41 -27.53 -13.72
CA PHE A 108 -18.87 -26.68 -12.62
C PHE A 108 -18.27 -27.07 -11.27
N ILE A 109 -18.26 -28.37 -10.93
CA ILE A 109 -17.64 -28.87 -9.70
C ILE A 109 -16.15 -28.51 -9.66
N THR A 110 -15.44 -28.70 -10.78
CA THR A 110 -14.00 -28.37 -10.90
C THR A 110 -13.75 -26.88 -10.69
N TYR A 111 -14.61 -26.03 -11.27
CA TYR A 111 -14.54 -24.58 -11.11
C TYR A 111 -14.78 -24.16 -9.65
N VAL A 112 -15.83 -24.66 -9.01
CA VAL A 112 -16.15 -24.41 -7.60
C VAL A 112 -14.98 -24.82 -6.68
N GLN A 113 -14.36 -25.98 -6.93
CA GLN A 113 -13.20 -26.43 -6.17
C GLN A 113 -12.00 -25.50 -6.34
N THR A 114 -11.78 -25.00 -7.55
CA THR A 114 -10.73 -24.02 -7.84
C THR A 114 -10.99 -22.70 -7.10
N LEU A 115 -12.23 -22.21 -7.11
CA LEU A 115 -12.61 -21.00 -6.37
C LEU A 115 -12.44 -21.19 -4.85
N LYS A 116 -12.87 -22.33 -4.30
CA LYS A 116 -12.68 -22.65 -2.87
C LYS A 116 -11.20 -22.58 -2.45
N ARG A 117 -10.29 -23.04 -3.31
CA ARG A 117 -8.84 -22.93 -3.06
C ARG A 117 -8.34 -21.48 -3.06
N LYS A 118 -8.96 -20.59 -3.85
CA LYS A 118 -8.60 -19.16 -3.94
C LYS A 118 -9.14 -18.31 -2.78
N ILE A 119 -10.19 -18.74 -2.07
CA ILE A 119 -10.79 -17.98 -0.95
C ILE A 119 -9.74 -17.51 0.06
N LYS A 120 -8.82 -18.40 0.48
CA LYS A 120 -7.76 -18.03 1.44
C LYS A 120 -6.85 -16.92 0.94
N GLN A 121 -6.59 -16.87 -0.37
CA GLN A 121 -5.79 -15.79 -0.97
C GLN A 121 -6.60 -14.50 -1.04
N PHE A 122 -7.91 -14.58 -1.33
CA PHE A 122 -8.80 -13.43 -1.35
C PHE A 122 -8.91 -12.78 0.02
N GLU A 123 -9.03 -13.58 1.09
CA GLU A 123 -9.02 -13.09 2.47
C GLU A 123 -7.73 -12.31 2.80
N LYS A 124 -6.57 -12.86 2.41
CA LYS A 124 -5.27 -12.17 2.59
C LYS A 124 -5.20 -10.85 1.82
N ASN A 125 -5.70 -10.82 0.59
CA ASN A 125 -5.73 -9.60 -0.22
C ASN A 125 -6.63 -8.55 0.44
N VAL A 126 -7.82 -8.93 0.91
CA VAL A 126 -8.76 -8.04 1.62
C VAL A 126 -8.12 -7.48 2.88
N GLU A 127 -7.44 -8.30 3.67
CA GLU A 127 -6.74 -7.85 4.88
C GLU A 127 -5.62 -6.85 4.54
N MET A 128 -4.83 -7.13 3.50
CA MET A 128 -3.78 -6.24 3.02
C MET A 128 -4.35 -4.89 2.56
N PHE A 129 -5.47 -4.90 1.83
CA PHE A 129 -6.17 -3.69 1.41
C PHE A 129 -6.70 -2.88 2.59
N ARG A 130 -7.33 -3.55 3.56
CA ARG A 130 -7.86 -2.90 4.77
C ARG A 130 -6.73 -2.25 5.59
N ASN A 131 -5.60 -2.92 5.73
CA ASN A 131 -4.43 -2.38 6.42
C ASN A 131 -3.82 -1.20 5.67
N GLY A 132 -3.73 -1.28 4.33
CA GLY A 132 -3.27 -0.20 3.47
C GLY A 132 -4.16 1.04 3.55
N GLN A 133 -5.48 0.86 3.49
CA GLN A 133 -6.44 1.95 3.60
C GLN A 133 -6.37 2.63 4.97
N ARG A 134 -6.31 1.87 6.06
CA ARG A 134 -6.12 2.43 7.42
C ARG A 134 -4.81 3.21 7.54
N LEU A 135 -3.75 2.74 6.88
CA LEU A 135 -2.46 3.43 6.87
C LEU A 135 -2.57 4.78 6.15
N LEU A 136 -3.21 4.80 4.97
CA LEU A 136 -3.48 6.01 4.20
C LEU A 136 -4.32 7.00 5.02
N GLU A 137 -5.44 6.56 5.60
CA GLU A 137 -6.31 7.39 6.43
C GLU A 137 -5.52 8.02 7.58
N LYS A 138 -4.79 7.21 8.36
CA LYS A 138 -3.98 7.71 9.47
C LYS A 138 -2.95 8.75 9.04
N GLN A 139 -2.24 8.51 7.93
CA GLN A 139 -1.17 9.42 7.48
C GLN A 139 -1.71 10.63 6.70
N ARG A 140 -2.93 10.58 6.16
CA ARG A 140 -3.57 11.70 5.46
C ARG A 140 -4.00 12.83 6.40
N PHE A 141 -4.39 12.49 7.63
CA PHE A 141 -4.83 13.46 8.65
C PHE A 141 -3.72 13.92 9.61
N LEU A 142 -2.52 13.34 9.54
CA LEU A 142 -1.37 13.71 10.38
C LEU A 142 -0.48 14.81 9.74
N ASN A 143 -0.89 15.38 8.60
CA ASN A 143 -0.23 16.50 7.92
C ASN A 143 -1.07 17.77 8.02
#